data_AF-A6BDX5-F1
#
_entry.id   AF-A6BDX5-F1
#
_cell.length_a   1.000
_cell.length_b   1.000
_cell.length_c   1.000
_cell.angle_alpha   90.00
_cell.angle_beta   90.00
_cell.angle_gamma   90.00
#
_symmetry.space_group_name_H-M   'P 1'
#
loop_
_entity.id
_entity.type
_entity.pdbx_description
1 polymer ?
#
loop_
_entity_poly.entity_id
_entity_poly.type
_entity_poly.pdbx_seq_one_letter_code
_entity_poly.pdbx_strand_id
1 'polypeptide(L)'
;MSRGHFGTSCPEVAGSVPTPEHAAGMGQETFSEERQRKAKWRERMRDNPYKDLPPLERRPDGSLYRMTPAQRKQAASLIRRECCCCEDGNCIALDDGDTCTCPQTVSFSVCCKWFRWAVLPLDGTLEAGIFRDKDLKRCEVCGGVFVPKSNRAKYCPGCAARVHRRQKTESERKRRSAVDS
;
A
#
# COMPACT_ATOMS: atom_id res chain seq x y z
N MET A 1 62.34 -55.91 -30.75
CA MET A 1 62.30 -54.95 -29.62
C MET A 1 60.89 -54.93 -29.08
N SER A 2 60.79 -55.02 -27.76
CA SER A 2 59.63 -55.48 -26.99
C SER A 2 58.54 -54.42 -26.77
N ARG A 3 57.39 -54.93 -26.28
CA ARG A 3 56.27 -54.26 -25.58
C ARG A 3 55.15 -53.75 -26.52
N GLY A 4 53.88 -54.13 -26.35
CA GLY A 4 53.23 -54.98 -25.37
C GLY A 4 51.76 -55.19 -25.77
N HIS A 5 51.25 -56.38 -25.48
CA HIS A 5 49.85 -56.77 -25.60
C HIS A 5 49.13 -56.26 -24.34
N PHE A 6 48.09 -55.44 -24.47
CA PHE A 6 47.13 -55.21 -23.39
C PHE A 6 45.76 -54.86 -23.98
N GLY A 7 45.05 -55.91 -24.41
CA GLY A 7 43.60 -55.84 -24.50
C GLY A 7 43.05 -55.70 -23.09
N THR A 8 42.26 -54.65 -22.86
CA THR A 8 41.41 -54.56 -21.68
C THR A 8 39.99 -54.40 -22.18
N SER A 9 39.23 -55.49 -22.09
CA SER A 9 37.78 -55.48 -22.11
C SER A 9 37.27 -54.54 -21.03
N CYS A 10 36.51 -53.52 -21.39
CA CYS A 10 35.71 -52.78 -20.42
C CYS A 10 34.63 -53.73 -19.86
N PRO A 11 34.53 -53.92 -18.54
CA PRO A 11 33.39 -54.61 -17.95
C PRO A 11 32.15 -53.73 -18.05
N GLU A 12 31.07 -54.28 -18.59
CA GLU A 12 29.73 -53.70 -18.52
C GLU A 12 29.29 -53.63 -17.06
N VAL A 13 29.28 -52.43 -16.48
CA VAL A 13 28.53 -52.18 -15.26
C VAL A 13 27.08 -51.96 -15.69
N ALA A 14 26.24 -52.95 -15.36
CA ALA A 14 24.79 -52.82 -15.40
C ALA A 14 24.36 -51.73 -14.41
N GLY A 15 24.25 -50.50 -14.89
CA GLY A 15 23.53 -49.44 -14.19
C GLY A 15 22.05 -49.77 -14.23
N SER A 16 21.49 -50.19 -13.09
CA SER A 16 20.05 -50.31 -12.93
C SER A 16 19.39 -48.96 -13.19
N VAL A 17 18.70 -48.85 -14.32
CA VAL A 17 17.81 -47.74 -14.64
C VAL A 17 16.69 -47.74 -13.60
N PRO A 18 16.44 -46.63 -12.86
CA PRO A 18 15.25 -46.53 -12.05
C PRO A 18 14.03 -46.54 -12.96
N THR A 19 13.11 -47.47 -12.73
CA THR A 19 11.85 -47.61 -13.45
C THR A 19 11.00 -46.32 -13.31
N PRO A 20 10.35 -45.80 -14.38
CA PRO A 20 9.67 -44.49 -14.37
C PRO A 20 8.35 -44.41 -13.58
N GLU A 21 8.04 -45.38 -12.75
CA GLU A 21 6.65 -45.67 -12.35
C GLU A 21 6.31 -45.24 -10.92
N HIS A 22 6.72 -44.06 -10.46
CA HIS A 22 6.26 -43.54 -9.15
C HIS A 22 6.09 -42.01 -9.06
N ALA A 23 5.99 -41.27 -10.17
CA ALA A 23 5.94 -39.80 -10.16
C ALA A 23 4.57 -39.19 -10.54
N ALA A 24 3.46 -39.94 -10.47
CA ALA A 24 2.16 -39.47 -10.99
C ALA A 24 1.11 -39.08 -9.92
N GLY A 25 1.32 -39.36 -8.63
CA GLY A 25 0.25 -39.22 -7.62
C GLY A 25 0.26 -37.95 -6.77
N MET A 26 1.44 -37.38 -6.50
CA MET A 26 1.62 -36.43 -5.37
C MET A 26 1.26 -34.97 -5.70
N GLY A 27 0.89 -34.65 -6.95
CA GLY A 27 0.70 -33.28 -7.42
C GLY A 27 -0.72 -32.92 -7.86
N GLN A 28 -1.66 -33.87 -7.93
CA GLN A 28 -3.01 -33.59 -8.42
C GLN A 28 -3.97 -33.22 -7.29
N GLU A 29 -3.79 -33.85 -6.13
CA GLU A 29 -4.64 -33.64 -4.95
C GLU A 29 -4.44 -32.24 -4.36
N THR A 30 -3.19 -31.80 -4.21
CA THR A 30 -2.82 -30.47 -3.70
C THR A 30 -3.36 -29.33 -4.55
N PHE A 31 -3.28 -29.44 -5.88
CA PHE A 31 -3.83 -28.45 -6.82
C PHE A 31 -5.37 -28.40 -6.78
N SER A 32 -6.02 -29.54 -6.59
CA SER A 32 -7.48 -29.62 -6.48
C SER A 32 -7.97 -28.97 -5.19
N GLU A 33 -7.31 -29.26 -4.06
CA GLU A 33 -7.61 -28.68 -2.75
C GLU A 33 -7.36 -27.17 -2.72
N GLU A 34 -6.26 -26.70 -3.30
CA GLU A 34 -5.94 -25.27 -3.39
C GLU A 34 -6.97 -24.52 -4.25
N ARG A 35 -7.39 -25.11 -5.37
CA ARG A 35 -8.46 -24.58 -6.22
C ARG A 35 -9.80 -24.51 -5.47
N GLN A 36 -10.14 -25.55 -4.71
CA GLN A 36 -11.36 -25.59 -3.88
C GLN A 36 -11.31 -24.56 -2.75
N ARG A 37 -10.15 -24.42 -2.07
CA ARG A 37 -9.91 -23.40 -1.05
C ARG A 37 -10.11 -22.00 -1.63
N LYS A 38 -9.50 -21.70 -2.78
CA LYS A 38 -9.62 -20.41 -3.49
C LYS A 38 -11.05 -20.15 -3.97
N ALA A 39 -11.76 -21.17 -4.43
CA ALA A 39 -13.17 -21.07 -4.81
C ALA A 39 -14.08 -20.74 -3.61
N LYS A 40 -13.90 -21.43 -2.48
CA LYS A 40 -14.63 -21.18 -1.23
C LYS A 40 -14.33 -19.78 -0.67
N TRP A 41 -13.10 -19.31 -0.79
CA TRP A 41 -12.72 -17.94 -0.40
C TRP A 41 -13.36 -16.89 -1.32
N ARG A 42 -13.39 -17.13 -2.63
CA ARG A 42 -14.11 -16.27 -3.61
C ARG A 42 -15.61 -16.20 -3.30
N GLU A 43 -16.22 -17.32 -2.93
CA GLU A 43 -17.62 -17.35 -2.52
C GLU A 43 -17.85 -16.56 -1.22
N ARG A 44 -16.98 -16.70 -0.22
CA ARG A 44 -17.03 -15.91 1.02
C ARG A 44 -16.86 -14.40 0.77
N MET A 45 -16.07 -14.02 -0.23
CA MET A 45 -15.91 -12.63 -0.65
C MET A 45 -17.03 -12.15 -1.58
N ARG A 46 -18.11 -12.89 -1.80
CA ARG A 46 -19.26 -12.43 -2.60
C ARG A 46 -19.94 -11.21 -1.96
N ASP A 47 -20.05 -11.22 -0.63
CA ASP A 47 -20.50 -10.10 0.20
C ASP A 47 -19.31 -9.22 0.61
N ASN A 48 -18.42 -8.93 -0.36
CA ASN A 48 -17.14 -8.29 -0.10
C ASN A 48 -17.32 -6.94 0.60
N PRO A 49 -16.81 -6.75 1.83
CA PRO A 49 -16.79 -5.43 2.46
C PRO A 49 -16.08 -4.37 1.59
N TYR A 50 -15.27 -4.78 0.61
CA TYR A 50 -14.67 -3.90 -0.40
C TYR A 50 -15.68 -3.06 -1.21
N LYS A 51 -16.90 -3.57 -1.47
CA LYS A 51 -17.92 -2.84 -2.23
C LYS A 51 -18.46 -1.63 -1.47
N ASP A 52 -18.55 -1.76 -0.15
CA ASP A 52 -19.08 -0.74 0.75
C ASP A 52 -17.99 0.24 1.23
N LEU A 53 -16.71 -0.02 0.91
CA LEU A 53 -15.63 0.87 1.29
C LEU A 53 -15.74 2.24 0.62
N PRO A 54 -15.53 3.34 1.39
CA PRO A 54 -15.54 4.68 0.85
C PRO A 54 -14.54 4.85 -0.31
N PRO A 55 -14.82 5.78 -1.26
CA PRO A 55 -13.84 6.16 -2.27
C PRO A 55 -12.50 6.60 -1.66
N LEU A 56 -11.42 6.41 -2.43
CA LEU A 56 -10.11 6.88 -2.00
C LEU A 56 -10.08 8.39 -1.93
N GLU A 57 -9.54 8.89 -0.82
CA GLU A 57 -9.36 10.32 -0.62
C GLU A 57 -8.32 10.88 -1.60
N ARG A 58 -8.63 12.05 -2.17
CA ARG A 58 -7.76 12.75 -3.12
C ARG A 58 -7.24 14.05 -2.51
N ARG A 59 -6.07 14.48 -2.97
CA ARG A 59 -5.54 15.82 -2.71
C ARG A 59 -6.37 16.87 -3.46
N PRO A 60 -6.26 18.17 -3.13
CA PRO A 60 -6.97 19.23 -3.85
C PRO A 60 -6.68 19.28 -5.37
N ASP A 61 -5.52 18.79 -5.79
CA ASP A 61 -5.12 18.66 -7.20
C ASP A 61 -5.72 17.40 -7.90
N GLY A 62 -6.55 16.62 -7.20
CA GLY A 62 -7.16 15.39 -7.70
C GLY A 62 -6.25 14.15 -7.65
N SER A 63 -4.97 14.31 -7.32
CA SER A 63 -4.02 13.19 -7.22
C SER A 63 -4.25 12.35 -5.96
N LEU A 64 -3.83 11.08 -6.01
CA LEU A 64 -3.80 10.21 -4.83
C LEU A 64 -2.60 10.56 -3.94
N TYR A 65 -2.71 10.27 -2.66
CA TYR A 65 -1.61 10.43 -1.71
C TYR A 65 -0.43 9.55 -2.10
N ARG A 66 0.77 10.14 -2.07
CA ARG A 66 2.02 9.46 -2.40
C ARG A 66 2.83 9.16 -1.14
N MET A 67 3.40 7.97 -1.14
CA MET A 67 4.38 7.49 -0.18
C MET A 67 5.78 7.83 -0.65
N THR A 68 6.69 8.09 0.28
CA THR A 68 8.13 8.06 0.04
C THR A 68 8.61 6.61 -0.15
N PRO A 69 9.82 6.37 -0.69
CA PRO A 69 10.36 5.02 -0.83
C PRO A 69 10.41 4.23 0.49
N ALA A 70 10.72 4.89 1.60
CA ALA A 70 10.73 4.27 2.92
C ALA A 70 9.32 3.85 3.36
N GLN A 71 8.34 4.73 3.19
CA GLN A 71 6.94 4.43 3.50
C GLN A 71 6.38 3.31 2.62
N ARG A 72 6.74 3.27 1.32
CA ARG A 72 6.34 2.17 0.44
C ARG A 72 6.89 0.83 0.92
N LYS A 73 8.14 0.79 1.40
CA LYS A 73 8.75 -0.42 1.96
C LYS A 73 7.99 -0.88 3.22
N GLN A 74 7.62 0.06 4.09
CA GLN A 74 6.80 -0.23 5.28
C GLN A 74 5.40 -0.73 4.88
N ALA A 75 4.74 -0.06 3.94
CA ALA A 75 3.44 -0.46 3.42
C ALA A 75 3.47 -1.87 2.81
N ALA A 76 4.48 -2.20 1.99
CA ALA A 76 4.63 -3.53 1.41
C ALA A 76 4.87 -4.61 2.48
N SER A 77 5.59 -4.29 3.54
CA SER A 77 5.75 -5.18 4.69
C SER A 77 4.43 -5.38 5.44
N LEU A 78 3.69 -4.31 5.67
CA LEU A 78 2.40 -4.34 6.34
C LEU A 78 1.38 -5.15 5.54
N ILE A 79 1.31 -4.93 4.23
CA ILE A 79 0.40 -5.66 3.32
C ILE A 79 0.68 -7.16 3.37
N ARG A 80 1.95 -7.59 3.28
CA ARG A 80 2.28 -9.01 3.33
C ARG A 80 1.96 -9.67 4.67
N ARG A 81 1.92 -8.91 5.76
CA ARG A 81 1.62 -9.43 7.09
C ARG A 81 0.13 -9.42 7.42
N GLU A 82 -0.59 -8.37 7.01
CA GLU A 82 -1.93 -8.07 7.52
C GLU A 82 -3.03 -8.10 6.44
N CYS A 83 -2.69 -8.01 5.15
CA CYS A 83 -3.71 -8.00 4.10
C CYS A 83 -4.18 -9.43 3.83
N CYS A 84 -5.41 -9.75 4.26
CA CYS A 84 -6.03 -11.05 3.98
C CYS A 84 -6.20 -11.36 2.49
N CYS A 85 -6.18 -10.35 1.62
CA CYS A 85 -6.25 -10.51 0.16
C CYS A 85 -4.87 -10.65 -0.49
N CYS A 86 -3.78 -10.71 0.28
CA CYS A 86 -2.41 -10.82 -0.22
C CYS A 86 -1.78 -12.15 0.21
N GLU A 87 -1.48 -13.02 -0.75
CA GLU A 87 -0.79 -14.30 -0.54
C GLU A 87 0.47 -14.30 -1.42
N ASP A 88 1.64 -14.50 -0.82
CA ASP A 88 2.96 -14.44 -1.49
C ASP A 88 3.22 -13.19 -2.35
N GLY A 89 2.63 -12.07 -1.96
CA GLY A 89 2.74 -10.79 -2.70
C GLY A 89 1.74 -10.63 -3.85
N ASN A 90 0.90 -11.64 -4.09
CA ASN A 90 -0.16 -11.62 -5.10
C ASN A 90 -1.52 -11.31 -4.47
N CYS A 91 -2.34 -10.54 -5.19
CA CYS A 91 -3.69 -10.18 -4.77
C CYS A 91 -4.69 -11.25 -5.20
N ILE A 92 -5.10 -12.10 -4.27
CA ILE A 92 -6.07 -13.18 -4.55
C ILE A 92 -7.45 -12.65 -4.97
N ALA A 93 -7.77 -11.41 -4.59
CA ALA A 93 -9.05 -10.76 -4.94
C ALA A 93 -9.09 -10.23 -6.38
N LEU A 94 -7.95 -10.07 -7.04
CA LEU A 94 -7.83 -9.64 -8.45
C LEU A 94 -7.33 -10.76 -9.35
N ASP A 95 -7.09 -11.95 -8.80
CA ASP A 95 -6.60 -13.10 -9.52
C ASP A 95 -7.78 -13.81 -10.22
N ASP A 96 -7.89 -13.57 -11.53
CA ASP A 96 -8.90 -14.14 -12.42
C ASP A 96 -8.45 -15.46 -13.06
N GLY A 97 -7.41 -16.12 -12.51
CA GLY A 97 -6.80 -17.32 -13.07
C GLY A 97 -5.31 -17.18 -13.34
N ASP A 98 -4.82 -15.94 -13.43
CA ASP A 98 -3.40 -15.59 -13.51
C ASP A 98 -2.98 -14.83 -12.25
N THR A 99 -1.76 -15.12 -11.76
CA THR A 99 -1.23 -14.47 -10.57
C THR A 99 -1.10 -12.96 -10.79
N CYS A 100 -1.84 -12.19 -9.99
CA CYS A 100 -1.83 -10.74 -10.05
C CYS A 100 -1.00 -10.18 -8.90
N THR A 101 0.14 -9.53 -9.17
CA THR A 101 0.90 -8.85 -8.11
C THR A 101 0.05 -7.78 -7.44
N CYS A 102 0.12 -7.68 -6.10
CA CYS A 102 -0.66 -6.68 -5.36
C CYS A 102 -0.41 -5.26 -5.89
N PRO A 103 -1.43 -4.56 -6.43
CA PRO A 103 -1.23 -3.24 -7.03
C PRO A 103 -0.64 -2.20 -6.05
N GLN A 104 -0.95 -2.36 -4.76
CA GLN A 104 -0.49 -1.43 -3.74
C GLN A 104 0.98 -1.62 -3.35
N THR A 105 1.56 -2.82 -3.48
CA THR A 105 2.97 -3.08 -3.11
C THR A 105 3.95 -2.53 -4.14
N VAL A 106 3.52 -2.45 -5.40
CA VAL A 106 4.30 -1.90 -6.52
C VAL A 106 4.06 -0.40 -6.74
N SER A 107 3.01 0.16 -6.17
CA SER A 107 2.65 1.58 -6.30
C SER A 107 3.27 2.45 -5.20
N PHE A 108 3.63 3.68 -5.56
CA PHE A 108 3.94 4.74 -4.59
C PHE A 108 2.69 5.49 -4.14
N SER A 109 1.58 5.36 -4.84
CA SER A 109 0.32 6.01 -4.48
C SER A 109 -0.55 5.07 -3.65
N VAL A 110 -1.33 5.62 -2.71
CA VAL A 110 -2.41 4.88 -2.03
C VAL A 110 -3.53 4.67 -3.04
N CYS A 111 -3.53 3.52 -3.72
CA CYS A 111 -4.43 3.18 -4.85
C CYS A 111 -5.38 2.02 -4.56
N CYS A 112 -5.21 1.30 -3.44
CA CYS A 112 -6.09 0.21 -3.05
C CYS A 112 -7.04 0.64 -1.92
N LYS A 113 -8.35 0.48 -2.12
CA LYS A 113 -9.37 0.78 -1.10
C LYS A 113 -9.19 -0.07 0.16
N TRP A 114 -8.93 -1.37 -0.03
CA TRP A 114 -8.72 -2.29 1.08
C TRP A 114 -7.51 -1.88 1.92
N PHE A 115 -6.42 -1.51 1.25
CA PHE A 115 -5.25 -1.00 1.94
C PHE A 115 -5.58 0.26 2.73
N ARG A 116 -6.26 1.25 2.13
CA ARG A 116 -6.63 2.50 2.81
C ARG A 116 -7.46 2.28 4.07
N TRP A 117 -8.46 1.40 4.03
CA TRP A 117 -9.50 1.34 5.06
C TRP A 117 -9.37 0.16 6.03
N ALA A 118 -8.72 -0.93 5.63
CA ALA A 118 -8.60 -2.13 6.46
C ALA A 118 -7.16 -2.39 6.92
N VAL A 119 -6.16 -2.12 6.08
CA VAL A 119 -4.76 -2.51 6.37
C VAL A 119 -3.94 -1.36 6.95
N LEU A 120 -3.98 -0.18 6.31
CA LEU A 120 -3.19 0.99 6.70
C LEU A 120 -3.52 1.50 8.11
N PRO A 121 -4.79 1.51 8.58
CA PRO A 121 -5.11 1.94 9.94
C PRO A 121 -4.46 1.07 11.05
N LEU A 122 -3.99 -0.14 10.72
CA LEU A 122 -3.25 -1.00 11.66
C LEU A 122 -1.85 -0.42 11.99
N ASP A 123 -1.33 0.48 11.16
CA ASP A 123 -0.11 1.24 11.42
C ASP A 123 -0.40 2.74 11.36
N GLY A 124 -0.87 3.27 12.49
CA GLY A 124 -1.20 4.69 12.62
C GLY A 124 -0.01 5.63 12.39
N THR A 125 1.23 5.15 12.60
CA THR A 125 2.44 5.96 12.33
C THR A 125 2.65 6.13 10.84
N LEU A 126 2.51 5.04 10.08
CA LEU A 126 2.58 5.07 8.63
C LEU A 126 1.40 5.87 8.04
N GLU A 127 0.18 5.65 8.52
CA GLU A 127 -1.02 6.38 8.08
C GLU A 127 -0.85 7.89 8.26
N ALA A 128 -0.56 8.34 9.48
CA ALA A 128 -0.28 9.74 9.75
C ALA A 128 0.87 10.21 8.84
N GLY A 129 1.90 9.39 8.67
CA GLY A 129 3.04 9.73 7.84
C GLY A 129 2.72 10.06 6.39
N ILE A 130 1.75 9.34 5.80
CA ILE A 130 1.31 9.49 4.42
C ILE A 130 0.33 10.67 4.29
N PHE A 131 -0.54 10.84 5.28
CA PHE A 131 -1.62 11.82 5.23
C PHE A 131 -1.32 13.14 5.92
N ARG A 132 -0.15 13.31 6.55
CA ARG A 132 0.33 14.59 7.12
C ARG A 132 0.16 15.78 6.19
N ASP A 133 0.29 15.59 4.87
CA ASP A 133 0.07 16.63 3.87
C ASP A 133 -1.37 17.20 3.87
N LYS A 134 -2.39 16.42 4.27
CA LYS A 134 -3.77 16.93 4.49
C LYS A 134 -3.81 17.98 5.58
N ASP A 135 -2.97 17.80 6.58
CA ASP A 135 -2.86 18.68 7.71
C ASP A 135 -1.94 19.87 7.40
N LEU A 136 -1.54 20.08 6.15
CA LEU A 136 -0.70 21.20 5.78
C LEU A 136 -1.49 22.18 4.90
N LYS A 137 -1.62 23.42 5.39
CA LYS A 137 -2.18 24.54 4.63
C LYS A 137 -1.09 25.53 4.26
N ARG A 138 -1.36 26.33 3.23
CA ARG A 138 -0.52 27.48 2.88
C ARG A 138 -1.10 28.73 3.51
N CYS A 139 -0.23 29.54 4.11
CA CYS A 139 -0.64 30.81 4.68
C CYS A 139 -1.00 31.79 3.55
N GLU A 140 -2.19 32.41 3.62
CA GLU A 140 -2.62 33.42 2.64
C GLU A 140 -1.74 34.70 2.63
N VAL A 141 -0.95 34.94 3.68
CA VAL A 141 -0.09 36.15 3.80
C VAL A 141 1.32 35.90 3.28
N CYS A 142 1.95 34.79 3.64
CA CYS A 142 3.36 34.52 3.31
C CYS A 142 3.57 33.31 2.39
N GLY A 143 2.51 32.56 2.04
CA GLY A 143 2.60 31.34 1.23
C GLY A 143 3.24 30.12 1.93
N GLY A 144 3.81 30.32 3.12
CA GLY A 144 4.47 29.28 3.91
C GLY A 144 3.51 28.16 4.31
N VAL A 145 4.01 26.93 4.29
CA VAL A 145 3.26 25.72 4.68
C VAL A 145 3.22 25.63 6.22
N PHE A 146 2.05 25.33 6.79
CA PHE A 146 1.87 25.22 8.24
C PHE A 146 0.79 24.18 8.58
N VAL A 147 0.88 23.65 9.80
CA VAL A 147 -0.16 22.77 10.37
C VAL A 147 -1.29 23.63 10.96
N PRO A 148 -2.52 23.61 10.42
CA PRO A 148 -3.61 24.38 10.95
C PRO A 148 -4.16 23.74 12.23
N LYS A 149 -4.46 24.57 13.24
CA LYS A 149 -5.14 24.13 14.45
C LYS A 149 -6.63 23.80 14.23
N SER A 150 -7.20 24.25 13.11
CA SER A 150 -8.59 23.95 12.73
C SER A 150 -8.79 24.05 11.21
N ASN A 151 -9.86 23.44 10.71
CA ASN A 151 -10.26 23.53 9.31
C ASN A 151 -10.57 24.98 8.86
N ARG A 152 -10.81 25.92 9.77
CA ARG A 152 -11.03 27.35 9.46
C ARG A 152 -9.75 28.19 9.43
N ALA A 153 -8.61 27.65 9.85
CA ALA A 153 -7.36 28.41 9.89
C ALA A 153 -6.87 28.76 8.47
N LYS A 154 -6.54 30.05 8.28
CA LYS A 154 -6.07 30.66 7.01
C LYS A 154 -4.60 31.11 7.05
N TYR A 155 -4.06 31.34 8.25
CA TYR A 155 -2.75 31.97 8.45
C TYR A 155 -1.85 31.07 9.29
N CYS A 156 -0.55 31.04 8.96
CA CYS A 156 0.45 30.42 9.83
C CYS A 156 0.53 31.17 11.17
N PRO A 157 1.05 30.56 12.25
CA PRO A 157 1.05 31.17 13.59
C PRO A 157 1.62 32.59 13.63
N GLY A 158 2.72 32.85 12.91
CA GLY A 158 3.32 34.19 12.84
C GLY A 158 2.45 35.22 12.12
N CYS A 159 1.86 34.85 10.97
CA CYS A 159 0.98 35.75 10.23
C CYS A 159 -0.39 35.93 10.91
N ALA A 160 -0.92 34.90 11.56
CA ALA A 160 -2.16 34.95 12.31
C ALA A 160 -2.10 36.03 13.40
N ALA A 161 -1.01 36.09 14.16
CA ALA A 161 -0.81 37.10 15.19
C ALA A 161 -0.76 38.52 14.61
N ARG A 162 -0.11 38.71 13.45
CA ARG A 162 -0.03 40.00 12.76
C ARG A 162 -1.40 40.46 12.25
N VAL A 163 -2.13 39.57 11.57
CA VAL A 163 -3.47 39.86 11.05
C VAL A 163 -4.44 40.16 12.19
N HIS A 164 -4.40 39.37 13.26
CA HIS A 164 -5.24 39.56 14.43
C HIS A 164 -5.01 40.92 15.10
N ARG A 165 -3.74 41.35 15.28
CA ARG A 165 -3.43 42.68 15.80
C ARG A 165 -3.97 43.79 14.90
N ARG A 166 -3.77 43.69 13.58
CA ARG A 166 -4.27 44.68 12.61
C ARG A 166 -5.80 44.79 12.66
N GLN A 167 -6.50 43.66 12.64
CA GLN A 167 -7.96 43.60 12.72
C GLN A 167 -8.49 44.21 14.04
N LYS A 168 -7.82 43.92 15.16
CA LYS A 168 -8.18 44.52 16.45
C LYS A 168 -8.04 46.05 16.43
N THR A 169 -6.91 46.57 15.96
CA THR A 169 -6.68 48.02 15.84
C THR A 169 -7.68 48.69 14.90
N GLU A 170 -7.97 48.07 13.75
CA GLU A 170 -8.92 48.61 12.78
C GLU A 170 -10.35 48.63 13.32
N SER A 171 -10.77 47.56 14.01
CA SER A 171 -12.08 47.47 14.67
C SER A 171 -12.23 48.53 15.76
N GLU A 172 -11.21 48.71 16.61
CA GLU A 172 -11.22 49.73 17.65
C GLU A 172 -11.27 51.15 17.06
N ARG A 173 -10.55 51.41 15.96
CA ARG A 173 -10.63 52.70 15.24
C ARG A 173 -12.04 52.96 14.75
N LYS A 174 -12.67 52.00 14.06
CA LYS A 174 -14.05 52.12 13.55
C LYS A 174 -15.05 52.36 14.66
N ARG A 175 -14.90 51.69 15.82
CA ARG A 175 -15.77 51.88 16.98
C ARG A 175 -15.67 53.28 17.55
N ARG A 176 -14.46 53.87 17.63
CA ARG A 176 -14.29 55.25 18.13
C ARG A 176 -14.91 56.27 17.16
N SER A 177 -14.65 56.14 15.86
CA SER A 177 -15.21 57.06 14.86
C SER A 177 -16.73 57.02 14.77
N ALA A 178 -17.37 55.92 15.16
CA ALA A 178 -18.83 55.80 15.16
C ALA A 178 -19.51 56.42 16.40
N VAL A 179 -18.76 56.78 17.44
CA VAL A 179 -19.29 57.42 18.65
C VAL A 179 -19.23 58.95 18.56
N ASP A 180 -18.31 59.48 17.76
CA ASP A 180 -18.10 60.91 17.56
C ASP A 180 -18.88 61.49 16.36
N SER A 181 -19.85 60.73 15.80
CA SER A 181 -20.74 61.15 14.70
C SER A 181 -22.19 61.29 15.15
#